data_AF-A0A239LSL1-F1
#
_entry.id   AF-A0A239LSL1-F1
#
_cell.length_a   1.000
_cell.length_b   1.000
_cell.length_c   1.000
_cell.angle_alpha   90.00
_cell.angle_beta   90.00
_cell.angle_gamma   90.00
#
_symmetry.space_group_name_H-M   'P 1'
#
loop_
_entity.id
_entity.type
_entity.pdbx_description
1 polymer ?
#
loop_
_entity_poly.entity_id
_entity_poly.type
_entity_poly.pdbx_seq_one_letter_code
_entity_poly.pdbx_strand_id
1 'polypeptide(L)'
;NYYEETAKKYIELLNENDKTDKETVKYTKEEITSKLEAAKKRIEELTEMAEEIQRNGEISITDPDAKHMSVSNNGTDIAHNVQIAVDSKSHLVVAVDVVSTPADQNQLHNMASKAVEELGLKENNDLEDETSHAEKEIITVLADKGYYSGEELEKCKNDHIKTIVPKQKSGTKTGDEEYIKDKFIYDKDKDIYICPGGKELQNISKTSSKDKVYRNTKACSKCKHKDKCTTSKKGRVIKRGPYQETYDEVDKITLENKELYRQRQMIVEHPFGTIKRALGFTYFLTRGNENVKSESCMHFFTYNLIRVINILGAKELTRILKAKQQAFFNVFLLLPKIKYNSHKLLLIMNKKAWKAD
;
A
#
# COMPACT_ATOMS: atom_id res chain seq x y z
N ASN A 1 42.30 -9.68 23.11
CA ASN A 1 40.90 -9.40 22.71
C ASN A 1 40.05 -10.44 23.44
N TYR A 2 39.22 -10.05 24.44
CA TYR A 2 38.53 -10.99 25.33
C TYR A 2 37.73 -12.07 24.57
N TYR A 3 37.16 -11.70 23.42
CA TYR A 3 36.43 -12.60 22.54
C TYR A 3 37.32 -13.66 21.86
N GLU A 4 38.56 -13.32 21.50
CA GLU A 4 39.50 -14.27 20.90
C GLU A 4 40.03 -15.29 21.92
N GLU A 5 40.28 -14.86 23.17
CA GLU A 5 40.64 -15.78 24.25
C GLU A 5 39.48 -16.71 24.61
N THR A 6 38.25 -16.19 24.63
CA THR A 6 37.05 -17.00 24.89
C THR A 6 36.82 -18.02 23.78
N ALA A 7 36.98 -17.62 22.51
CA ALA A 7 36.87 -18.52 21.37
C ALA A 7 37.93 -19.63 21.40
N LYS A 8 39.19 -19.31 21.74
CA LYS A 8 40.25 -20.32 21.91
C LYS A 8 39.93 -21.31 23.02
N LYS A 9 39.46 -20.83 24.17
CA LYS A 9 39.06 -21.67 25.30
C LYS A 9 37.90 -22.62 24.94
N TYR A 10 36.96 -22.13 24.13
CA TYR A 10 35.84 -22.93 23.63
C TYR A 10 36.31 -24.02 22.64
N ILE A 11 37.25 -23.69 21.77
CA ILE A 11 37.87 -24.66 20.85
C ILE A 11 38.69 -25.71 21.63
N GLU A 12 39.41 -25.32 22.68
CA GLU A 12 40.11 -26.27 23.56
C GLU A 12 39.14 -27.21 24.27
N LEU A 13 38.05 -26.69 24.82
CA LEU A 13 36.98 -27.49 25.43
C LEU A 13 36.33 -28.47 24.45
N LEU A 14 36.08 -28.05 23.20
CA LEU A 14 35.59 -28.93 22.14
C LEU A 14 36.59 -30.06 21.83
N ASN A 15 37.87 -29.73 21.70
CA ASN A 15 38.91 -30.72 21.44
C ASN A 15 39.15 -31.68 22.61
N GLU A 16 38.94 -31.24 23.86
CA GLU A 16 39.00 -32.11 25.04
C GLU A 16 37.77 -33.02 25.15
N ASN A 17 36.58 -32.50 24.84
CA ASN A 17 35.36 -33.31 24.76
C ASN A 17 35.46 -34.36 23.65
N ASP A 18 35.95 -34.02 22.46
CA ASP A 18 36.15 -34.97 21.35
C ASP A 18 37.16 -36.08 21.70
N LYS A 19 38.14 -35.81 22.57
CA LYS A 19 39.10 -36.82 23.07
C LYS A 19 38.50 -37.74 24.14
N THR A 20 37.48 -37.27 24.86
CA THR A 20 36.82 -38.01 25.96
C THR A 20 35.56 -38.74 25.51
N ASP A 21 34.97 -38.34 24.37
CA ASP A 21 33.93 -39.09 23.64
C ASP A 21 34.51 -40.38 23.02
N LYS A 22 34.67 -41.39 23.87
CA LYS A 22 34.89 -42.80 23.45
C LYS A 22 33.59 -43.52 23.11
N GLU A 23 32.46 -42.83 23.06
CA GLU A 23 31.25 -43.36 22.45
C GLU A 23 31.39 -43.24 20.93
N THR A 24 31.90 -44.31 20.31
CA THR A 24 31.61 -44.55 18.91
C THR A 24 30.10 -44.77 18.80
N VAL A 25 29.35 -43.70 18.52
CA VAL A 25 27.95 -43.79 18.17
C VAL A 25 27.90 -44.61 16.87
N LYS A 26 27.72 -45.91 17.02
CA LYS A 26 27.52 -46.83 15.89
C LYS A 26 26.11 -46.59 15.39
N TYR A 27 25.98 -45.59 14.52
CA TYR A 27 24.73 -45.38 13.82
C TYR A 27 24.37 -46.65 13.06
N THR A 28 23.16 -47.15 13.25
CA THR A 28 22.69 -48.25 12.41
C THR A 28 22.56 -47.75 10.97
N LYS A 29 22.58 -48.67 10.00
CA LYS A 29 22.36 -48.33 8.59
C LYS A 29 21.01 -47.60 8.41
N GLU A 30 20.00 -47.93 9.20
CA GLU A 30 18.71 -47.25 9.20
C GLU A 30 18.81 -45.80 9.70
N GLU A 31 19.54 -45.52 10.78
CA GLU A 31 19.72 -44.17 11.31
C GLU A 31 20.49 -43.26 10.35
N ILE A 32 21.50 -43.78 9.66
CA ILE A 32 22.24 -43.04 8.63
C ILE A 32 21.30 -42.71 7.45
N THR A 33 20.49 -43.67 7.03
CA THR A 33 19.55 -43.48 5.92
C THR A 33 18.48 -42.44 6.27
N SER A 34 17.91 -42.51 7.48
CA SER A 34 16.95 -41.54 8.00
C SER A 34 17.55 -40.12 8.10
N LYS A 35 18.78 -39.99 8.59
CA LYS A 35 19.48 -38.69 8.64
C LYS A 35 19.78 -38.13 7.25
N LEU A 36 20.14 -38.98 6.28
CA LEU A 36 20.34 -38.59 4.89
C LEU A 36 19.04 -38.14 4.22
N GLU A 37 17.92 -38.82 4.48
CA GLU A 37 16.60 -38.42 4.01
C GLU A 37 16.17 -37.07 4.61
N ALA A 38 16.34 -36.90 5.92
CA ALA A 38 16.07 -35.62 6.58
C ALA A 38 16.94 -34.49 6.03
N ALA A 39 18.23 -34.75 5.77
CA ALA A 39 19.14 -33.78 5.17
C ALA A 39 18.74 -33.42 3.73
N LYS A 40 18.36 -34.41 2.90
CA LYS A 40 17.86 -34.16 1.54
C LYS A 40 16.59 -33.34 1.54
N LYS A 41 15.62 -33.71 2.37
CA LYS A 41 14.38 -32.94 2.56
C LYS A 41 14.69 -31.50 2.97
N ARG A 42 15.64 -31.33 3.90
CA ARG A 42 16.05 -29.99 4.33
C ARG A 42 16.72 -29.18 3.23
N ILE A 43 17.50 -29.81 2.36
CA ILE A 43 18.10 -29.16 1.19
C ILE A 43 17.01 -28.71 0.21
N GLU A 44 16.01 -29.55 -0.06
CA GLU A 44 14.86 -29.17 -0.91
C GLU A 44 14.12 -27.96 -0.32
N GLU A 45 13.74 -28.00 0.96
CA GLU A 45 13.09 -26.87 1.66
C GLU A 45 13.92 -25.57 1.58
N LEU A 46 15.24 -25.65 1.76
CA LEU A 46 16.12 -24.48 1.68
C LEU A 46 16.26 -23.95 0.25
N THR A 47 16.22 -24.83 -0.74
CA THR A 47 16.29 -24.45 -2.15
C THR A 47 15.01 -23.73 -2.56
N GLU A 48 13.84 -24.26 -2.18
CA GLU A 48 12.54 -23.61 -2.38
C GLU A 48 12.49 -22.23 -1.71
N MET A 49 12.94 -22.13 -0.46
CA MET A 49 13.01 -20.86 0.25
C MET A 49 13.97 -19.86 -0.42
N ALA A 50 15.10 -20.32 -0.97
CA ALA A 50 16.04 -19.47 -1.71
C ALA A 50 15.42 -18.93 -3.01
N GLU A 51 14.69 -19.77 -3.75
CA GLU A 51 13.95 -19.35 -4.95
C GLU A 51 12.83 -18.37 -4.61
N GLU A 52 12.15 -18.57 -3.48
CA GLU A 52 11.12 -17.66 -3.00
C GLU A 52 11.71 -16.32 -2.56
N ILE A 53 12.86 -16.31 -1.86
CA ILE A 53 13.58 -15.09 -1.50
C ILE A 53 14.02 -14.33 -2.76
N GLN A 54 14.47 -15.05 -3.78
CA GLN A 54 14.86 -14.44 -5.05
C GLN A 54 13.67 -13.78 -5.77
N ARG A 55 12.46 -14.35 -5.65
CA ARG A 55 11.23 -13.81 -6.26
C ARG A 55 10.60 -12.67 -5.44
N ASN A 56 10.49 -12.86 -4.13
CA ASN A 56 9.64 -12.07 -3.23
C ASN A 56 10.45 -11.24 -2.20
N GLY A 57 11.77 -11.26 -2.29
CA GLY A 57 12.68 -10.56 -1.39
C GLY A 57 12.80 -11.24 -0.03
N GLU A 58 12.93 -10.45 1.02
CA GLU A 58 13.07 -10.98 2.38
C GLU A 58 11.79 -11.69 2.84
N ILE A 59 11.92 -12.85 3.49
CA ILE A 59 10.82 -13.65 4.00
C ILE A 59 11.05 -13.90 5.48
N SER A 60 10.03 -13.67 6.30
CA SER A 60 10.07 -14.05 7.71
C SER A 60 9.77 -15.55 7.84
N ILE A 61 10.63 -16.25 8.58
CA ILE A 61 10.52 -17.70 8.81
C ILE A 61 9.23 -18.05 9.56
N THR A 62 8.73 -17.14 10.41
CA THR A 62 7.54 -17.38 11.24
C THR A 62 6.23 -17.00 10.56
N ASP A 63 6.26 -15.99 9.68
CA ASP A 63 5.10 -15.50 8.94
C ASP A 63 5.56 -15.01 7.55
N PRO A 64 5.40 -15.83 6.49
CA PRO A 64 5.93 -15.52 5.16
C PRO A 64 5.43 -14.20 4.55
N ASP A 65 4.23 -13.78 4.95
CA ASP A 65 3.58 -12.56 4.46
C ASP A 65 4.05 -11.30 5.20
N ALA A 66 4.64 -11.45 6.39
CA ALA A 66 5.16 -10.32 7.14
C ALA A 66 6.51 -9.87 6.55
N LYS A 67 6.69 -8.55 6.39
CA LYS A 67 7.93 -7.97 5.84
C LYS A 67 8.62 -7.07 6.83
N HIS A 68 9.92 -6.88 6.61
CA HIS A 68 10.72 -5.93 7.33
C HIS A 68 10.33 -4.49 6.92
N MET A 69 9.80 -3.72 7.87
CA MET A 69 9.28 -2.38 7.66
C MET A 69 9.94 -1.38 8.61
N SER A 70 10.20 -0.17 8.12
CA SER A 70 10.68 0.92 8.98
C SER A 70 9.57 1.43 9.88
N VAL A 71 9.87 1.60 11.16
CA VAL A 71 8.93 2.11 12.16
C VAL A 71 9.35 3.51 12.64
N SER A 72 8.39 4.25 13.19
CA SER A 72 8.53 5.67 13.54
C SER A 72 9.64 6.01 14.55
N ASN A 73 10.23 5.00 15.23
CA ASN A 73 11.32 5.15 16.20
C ASN A 73 12.72 4.97 15.59
N ASN A 74 12.87 5.11 14.27
CA ASN A 74 14.10 4.77 13.53
C ASN A 74 14.55 3.30 13.68
N GLY A 75 13.66 2.43 14.14
CA GLY A 75 13.86 0.99 14.15
C GLY A 75 13.27 0.32 12.91
N THR A 76 13.34 -0.99 12.90
CA THR A 76 12.69 -1.83 11.92
C THR A 76 11.99 -2.99 12.62
N ASP A 77 10.78 -3.31 12.18
CA ASP A 77 9.97 -4.39 12.71
C ASP A 77 9.51 -5.30 11.57
N ILE A 78 9.26 -6.58 11.89
CA ILE A 78 8.58 -7.50 10.99
C ILE A 78 7.08 -7.27 11.17
N ALA A 79 6.43 -6.74 10.14
CA ALA A 79 5.06 -6.26 10.23
C ALA A 79 4.27 -6.49 8.94
N HIS A 80 2.95 -6.34 9.09
CA HIS A 80 1.98 -6.27 8.00
C HIS A 80 1.60 -4.82 7.74
N ASN A 81 1.43 -4.43 6.47
CA ASN A 81 1.02 -3.08 6.12
C ASN A 81 -0.52 -3.00 6.06
N VAL A 82 -1.12 -2.40 7.10
CA VAL A 82 -2.56 -2.20 7.20
C VAL A 82 -2.96 -0.87 6.56
N GLN A 83 -3.88 -0.95 5.61
CA GLN A 83 -4.40 0.16 4.83
C GLN A 83 -5.85 0.42 5.24
N ILE A 84 -6.21 1.69 5.49
CA ILE A 84 -7.59 2.07 5.83
C ILE A 84 -8.08 3.26 5.03
N ALA A 85 -9.37 3.27 4.71
CA ALA A 85 -10.11 4.44 4.24
C ALA A 85 -11.07 4.90 5.33
N VAL A 86 -11.13 6.20 5.59
CA VAL A 86 -11.87 6.77 6.73
C VAL A 86 -12.76 7.91 6.24
N ASP A 87 -14.03 7.91 6.65
CA ASP A 87 -14.95 9.01 6.36
C ASP A 87 -14.54 10.28 7.12
N SER A 88 -14.45 11.40 6.41
CA SER A 88 -13.99 12.68 6.97
C SER A 88 -14.96 13.26 8.01
N LYS A 89 -16.25 12.94 7.93
CA LYS A 89 -17.29 13.55 8.78
C LYS A 89 -17.54 12.76 10.06
N SER A 90 -17.69 11.45 9.94
CA SER A 90 -17.99 10.57 11.08
C SER A 90 -16.74 9.99 11.74
N HIS A 91 -15.59 10.03 11.03
CA HIS A 91 -14.36 9.32 11.35
C HIS A 91 -14.54 7.80 11.41
N LEU A 92 -15.57 7.25 10.78
CA LEU A 92 -15.75 5.81 10.64
C LEU A 92 -14.80 5.26 9.59
N VAL A 93 -14.22 4.10 9.88
CA VAL A 93 -13.42 3.35 8.92
C VAL A 93 -14.37 2.68 7.94
N VAL A 94 -14.20 2.99 6.66
CA VAL A 94 -15.06 2.51 5.57
C VAL A 94 -14.50 1.25 4.93
N ALA A 95 -13.18 1.21 4.70
CA ALA A 95 -12.50 0.07 4.09
C ALA A 95 -11.20 -0.25 4.82
N VAL A 96 -10.85 -1.53 4.85
CA VAL A 96 -9.64 -2.07 5.48
C VAL A 96 -9.00 -3.08 4.53
N ASP A 97 -7.68 -3.01 4.38
CA ASP A 97 -6.91 -4.02 3.65
C ASP A 97 -5.56 -4.26 4.33
N VAL A 98 -4.95 -5.39 4.02
CA VAL A 98 -3.64 -5.76 4.54
C VAL A 98 -2.80 -6.25 3.37
N VAL A 99 -1.59 -5.71 3.25
CA VAL A 99 -0.65 -6.07 2.19
C VAL A 99 0.74 -6.35 2.75
N SER A 100 1.45 -7.27 2.11
CA SER A 100 2.85 -7.57 2.40
C SER A 100 3.83 -6.59 1.76
N THR A 101 3.37 -5.53 1.06
CA THR A 101 4.30 -4.60 0.41
C THR A 101 4.73 -3.51 1.40
N PRO A 102 6.03 -3.33 1.66
CA PRO A 102 6.52 -2.26 2.56
C PRO A 102 6.26 -0.85 2.05
N ALA A 103 6.05 -0.69 0.73
CA ALA A 103 5.71 0.57 0.11
C ALA A 103 4.20 0.68 -0.11
N ASP A 104 3.65 1.87 0.14
CA ASP A 104 2.23 2.19 -0.14
C ASP A 104 1.93 2.38 -1.64
N GLN A 105 2.93 2.17 -2.50
CA GLN A 105 2.77 2.22 -3.94
C GLN A 105 1.77 1.13 -4.38
N ASN A 106 0.84 1.49 -5.25
CA ASN A 106 -0.23 0.63 -5.77
C ASN A 106 -1.38 0.32 -4.80
N GLN A 107 -1.51 1.07 -3.70
CA GLN A 107 -2.63 0.91 -2.75
C GLN A 107 -3.69 2.01 -2.84
N LEU A 108 -3.45 3.09 -3.60
CA LEU A 108 -4.37 4.22 -3.67
C LEU A 108 -5.69 3.84 -4.34
N HIS A 109 -5.62 3.28 -5.55
CA HIS A 109 -6.82 2.94 -6.31
C HIS A 109 -7.56 1.77 -5.69
N ASN A 110 -6.83 0.77 -5.18
CA ASN A 110 -7.39 -0.37 -4.43
C ASN A 110 -8.26 0.10 -3.24
N MET A 111 -7.70 0.95 -2.37
CA MET A 111 -8.43 1.42 -1.19
C MET A 111 -9.57 2.37 -1.53
N ALA A 112 -9.37 3.27 -2.50
CA ALA A 112 -10.41 4.18 -2.95
C ALA A 112 -11.59 3.42 -3.57
N SER A 113 -11.32 2.42 -4.41
CA SER A 113 -12.34 1.57 -5.04
C SER A 113 -13.14 0.78 -4.01
N LYS A 114 -12.47 0.20 -3.01
CA LYS A 114 -13.14 -0.49 -1.90
C LYS A 114 -14.05 0.46 -1.10
N ALA A 115 -13.59 1.68 -0.83
CA ALA A 115 -14.42 2.66 -0.14
C ALA A 115 -15.66 3.05 -0.95
N VAL A 116 -15.52 3.20 -2.27
CA VAL A 116 -16.64 3.48 -3.18
C VAL A 116 -17.66 2.32 -3.19
N GLU A 117 -17.17 1.07 -3.21
CA GLU A 117 -18.00 -0.14 -3.17
C GLU A 117 -18.77 -0.25 -1.86
N GLU A 118 -18.08 -0.13 -0.71
CA GLU A 118 -18.69 -0.23 0.63
C GLU A 118 -19.73 0.89 0.90
N LEU A 119 -19.54 2.05 0.29
CA LEU A 119 -20.51 3.15 0.38
C LEU A 119 -21.64 3.06 -0.65
N GLY A 120 -21.59 2.10 -1.59
CA GLY A 120 -22.60 1.92 -2.64
C GLY A 120 -22.70 3.11 -3.60
N LEU A 121 -21.58 3.81 -3.89
CA LEU A 121 -21.60 5.06 -4.64
C LEU A 121 -21.56 4.89 -6.17
N LYS A 122 -21.26 3.67 -6.67
CA LYS A 122 -21.28 3.39 -8.13
C LYS A 122 -22.70 3.36 -8.69
N GLU A 123 -23.63 2.68 -8.03
CA GLU A 123 -25.00 2.46 -8.55
C GLU A 123 -25.88 3.73 -8.51
N ASN A 124 -25.59 4.67 -7.61
CA ASN A 124 -26.40 5.88 -7.43
C ASN A 124 -26.14 6.96 -8.49
N ASN A 125 -25.10 6.80 -9.32
CA ASN A 125 -24.75 7.77 -10.37
C ASN A 125 -25.32 7.40 -11.76
N ASP A 126 -25.88 6.20 -11.93
CA ASP A 126 -26.47 5.75 -13.20
C ASP A 126 -27.94 6.19 -13.40
N LEU A 127 -28.55 6.84 -12.39
CA LEU A 127 -30.00 7.08 -12.35
C LEU A 127 -30.45 8.54 -12.61
N GLU A 128 -29.54 9.49 -12.82
CA GLU A 128 -29.93 10.90 -13.04
C GLU A 128 -29.14 11.58 -14.19
N ASP A 129 -29.90 11.93 -15.25
CA ASP A 129 -29.66 12.90 -16.33
C ASP A 129 -28.46 12.76 -17.30
N GLU A 130 -28.77 12.34 -18.54
CA GLU A 130 -27.90 12.36 -19.74
C GLU A 130 -27.50 13.78 -20.23
N THR A 131 -27.85 14.86 -19.51
CA THR A 131 -27.75 16.24 -20.02
C THR A 131 -26.62 17.08 -19.43
N SER A 132 -25.85 16.59 -18.45
CA SER A 132 -24.65 17.28 -17.95
C SER A 132 -23.37 16.56 -18.35
N HIS A 133 -22.66 17.06 -19.37
CA HIS A 133 -21.33 16.59 -19.78
C HIS A 133 -20.20 16.94 -18.79
N ALA A 134 -20.51 17.13 -17.51
CA ALA A 134 -19.50 17.29 -16.47
C ALA A 134 -19.25 15.90 -15.86
N GLU A 135 -18.03 15.37 -16.03
CA GLU A 135 -17.57 14.16 -15.35
C GLU A 135 -17.87 14.30 -13.85
N LYS A 136 -18.86 13.55 -13.36
CA LYS A 136 -19.36 13.67 -12.00
C LYS A 136 -18.39 12.96 -11.05
N GLU A 137 -17.71 13.73 -10.22
CA GLU A 137 -16.82 13.21 -9.19
C GLU A 137 -17.62 12.35 -8.18
N ILE A 138 -17.18 11.09 -7.97
CA ILE A 138 -17.83 10.16 -7.04
C ILE A 138 -17.43 10.48 -5.60
N ILE A 139 -16.13 10.56 -5.34
CA ILE A 139 -15.55 10.90 -4.04
C ILE A 139 -14.23 11.66 -4.20
N THR A 140 -13.88 12.45 -3.19
CA THR A 140 -12.54 13.02 -3.02
C THR A 140 -11.73 12.17 -2.04
N VAL A 141 -10.53 11.73 -2.44
CA VAL A 141 -9.60 10.95 -1.61
C VAL A 141 -8.37 11.78 -1.23
N LEU A 142 -8.07 11.83 0.06
CA LEU A 142 -6.86 12.45 0.60
C LEU A 142 -5.85 11.35 0.96
N ALA A 143 -4.67 11.34 0.34
CA ALA A 143 -3.64 10.33 0.63
C ALA A 143 -2.26 10.95 0.86
N ASP A 144 -1.37 10.22 1.53
CA ASP A 144 -0.01 10.68 1.78
C ASP A 144 0.87 10.65 0.52
N LYS A 145 2.01 11.32 0.57
CA LYS A 145 3.04 11.34 -0.50
C LYS A 145 3.53 9.95 -0.93
N GLY A 146 3.34 8.92 -0.11
CA GLY A 146 3.67 7.53 -0.44
C GLY A 146 2.80 6.94 -1.56
N TYR A 147 1.58 7.46 -1.72
CA TYR A 147 0.60 7.02 -2.71
C TYR A 147 0.72 7.74 -4.05
N TYR A 148 1.73 8.59 -4.23
CA TYR A 148 1.94 9.37 -5.45
C TYR A 148 2.52 8.48 -6.57
N SER A 149 1.65 7.71 -7.22
CA SER A 149 1.97 6.81 -8.34
C SER A 149 1.08 7.14 -9.55
N GLY A 150 1.69 7.37 -10.71
CA GLY A 150 0.99 7.84 -11.91
C GLY A 150 -0.05 6.86 -12.44
N GLU A 151 0.25 5.56 -12.41
CA GLU A 151 -0.70 4.52 -12.83
C GLU A 151 -1.94 4.51 -11.93
N GLU A 152 -1.74 4.61 -10.62
CA GLU A 152 -2.85 4.59 -9.65
C GLU A 152 -3.69 5.86 -9.70
N LEU A 153 -3.04 7.02 -9.85
CA LEU A 153 -3.73 8.29 -10.01
C LEU A 153 -4.56 8.31 -11.31
N GLU A 154 -4.05 7.70 -12.38
CA GLU A 154 -4.79 7.58 -13.64
C GLU A 154 -5.98 6.62 -13.51
N LYS A 155 -5.81 5.47 -12.85
CA LYS A 155 -6.95 4.58 -12.53
C LYS A 155 -8.02 5.28 -11.70
N CYS A 156 -7.64 6.01 -10.65
CA CYS A 156 -8.58 6.81 -9.87
C CYS A 156 -9.32 7.84 -10.73
N LYS A 157 -8.60 8.54 -11.62
CA LYS A 157 -9.21 9.50 -12.54
C LYS A 157 -10.23 8.83 -13.46
N ASN A 158 -9.89 7.67 -14.03
CA ASN A 158 -10.78 6.90 -14.91
C ASN A 158 -12.04 6.41 -14.17
N ASP A 159 -11.93 6.14 -12.87
CA ASP A 159 -13.06 5.79 -12.00
C ASP A 159 -13.77 7.02 -11.40
N HIS A 160 -13.49 8.23 -11.91
CA HIS A 160 -14.07 9.50 -11.44
C HIS A 160 -13.84 9.77 -9.94
N ILE A 161 -12.71 9.29 -9.41
CA ILE A 161 -12.25 9.54 -8.04
C ILE A 161 -11.24 10.67 -8.07
N LYS A 162 -11.58 11.81 -7.46
CA LYS A 162 -10.64 12.92 -7.33
C LYS A 162 -9.63 12.62 -6.25
N THR A 163 -8.35 12.79 -6.56
CA THR A 163 -7.25 12.51 -5.64
C THR A 163 -6.51 13.79 -5.27
N ILE A 164 -6.24 13.95 -3.97
CA ILE A 164 -5.43 15.03 -3.41
C ILE A 164 -4.23 14.36 -2.73
N VAL A 165 -3.11 14.31 -3.45
CA VAL A 165 -1.91 13.58 -3.05
C VAL A 165 -0.69 14.45 -3.34
N PRO A 166 0.10 14.83 -2.33
CA PRO A 166 1.27 15.67 -2.57
C PRO A 166 2.39 14.85 -3.22
N LYS A 167 3.04 15.42 -4.24
CA LYS A 167 4.26 14.83 -4.79
C LYS A 167 5.42 14.85 -3.80
N GLN A 168 6.32 13.88 -3.96
CA GLN A 168 7.60 13.89 -3.27
C GLN A 168 8.49 15.02 -3.83
N LYS A 169 9.10 15.80 -2.93
CA LYS A 169 10.02 16.88 -3.33
C LYS A 169 11.17 16.30 -4.14
N SER A 170 11.25 16.71 -5.41
CA SER A 170 12.33 16.27 -6.29
C SER A 170 13.56 17.17 -6.07
N GLY A 171 14.64 16.60 -5.54
CA GLY A 171 15.92 17.30 -5.46
C GLY A 171 16.55 17.49 -6.84
N THR A 172 17.37 18.53 -7.00
CA THR A 172 18.32 18.65 -8.11
C THR A 172 19.66 18.05 -7.70
N LYS A 173 20.40 17.47 -8.65
CA LYS A 173 21.77 16.99 -8.39
C LYS A 173 22.73 18.10 -7.94
N THR A 174 22.39 19.34 -8.22
CA THR A 174 23.15 20.55 -7.87
C THR A 174 22.68 21.18 -6.56
N GLY A 175 21.56 20.75 -5.99
CA GLY A 175 20.98 21.31 -4.77
C GLY A 175 20.29 22.67 -4.93
N ASP A 176 20.31 23.27 -6.13
CA ASP A 176 19.70 24.58 -6.39
C ASP A 176 18.19 24.43 -6.63
N GLU A 177 17.38 25.12 -5.81
CA GLU A 177 15.92 25.12 -5.84
C GLU A 177 15.36 25.86 -7.07
N GLU A 178 16.11 26.77 -7.67
CA GLU A 178 15.66 27.57 -8.83
C GLU A 178 15.56 26.73 -10.11
N TYR A 179 16.29 25.60 -10.18
CA TYR A 179 16.38 24.74 -11.35
C TYR A 179 15.81 23.33 -11.14
N ILE A 180 14.87 23.19 -10.19
CA ILE A 180 14.07 21.96 -10.02
C ILE A 180 13.16 21.73 -11.24
N LYS A 181 12.76 20.47 -11.49
CA LYS A 181 11.90 20.11 -12.63
C LYS A 181 10.60 20.91 -12.64
N ASP A 182 10.05 21.20 -11.46
CA ASP A 182 8.79 21.94 -11.29
C ASP A 182 8.82 23.38 -11.80
N LYS A 183 10.02 23.98 -11.96
CA LYS A 183 10.17 25.33 -12.53
C LYS A 183 10.24 25.31 -14.07
N PHE A 184 10.25 24.13 -14.69
CA PHE A 184 10.18 24.00 -16.14
C PHE A 184 8.73 23.92 -16.58
N ILE A 185 8.31 24.88 -17.39
CA ILE A 185 6.92 24.98 -17.86
C ILE A 185 6.79 24.16 -19.15
N TYR A 186 5.79 23.31 -19.22
CA TYR A 186 5.47 22.55 -20.43
C TYR A 186 4.45 23.29 -21.28
N ASP A 187 4.76 23.50 -22.56
CA ASP A 187 3.84 24.05 -23.56
C ASP A 187 3.32 22.88 -24.42
N LYS A 188 2.02 22.57 -24.27
CA LYS A 188 1.36 21.42 -24.92
C LYS A 188 1.18 21.65 -26.42
N ASP A 189 0.96 22.88 -26.85
CA ASP A 189 0.69 23.21 -28.26
C ASP A 189 1.96 23.08 -29.11
N LYS A 190 3.11 23.42 -28.53
CA LYS A 190 4.41 23.36 -29.20
C LYS A 190 5.21 22.08 -28.92
N ASP A 191 4.77 21.24 -27.99
CA ASP A 191 5.54 20.08 -27.46
C ASP A 191 6.97 20.48 -27.05
N ILE A 192 7.09 21.52 -26.20
CA ILE A 192 8.36 22.03 -25.69
C ILE A 192 8.32 22.25 -24.18
N TYR A 193 9.49 22.23 -23.55
CA TYR A 193 9.68 22.72 -22.18
C TYR A 193 10.42 24.05 -22.17
N ILE A 194 9.96 25.01 -21.37
CA ILE A 194 10.61 26.30 -21.17
C ILE A 194 11.35 26.25 -19.83
N CYS A 195 12.66 26.48 -19.85
CA CYS A 195 13.47 26.51 -18.64
C CYS A 195 13.31 27.83 -17.87
N PRO A 196 13.69 27.90 -16.58
CA PRO A 196 13.65 29.15 -15.79
C PRO A 196 14.42 30.31 -16.41
N GLY A 197 15.47 30.01 -17.19
CA GLY A 197 16.22 31.00 -17.97
C GLY A 197 15.57 31.40 -19.31
N GLY A 198 14.31 31.03 -19.53
CA GLY A 198 13.53 31.39 -20.72
C GLY A 198 13.98 30.72 -22.02
N LYS A 199 14.70 29.59 -21.96
CA LYS A 199 15.13 28.84 -23.15
C LYS A 199 14.27 27.61 -23.38
N GLU A 200 13.94 27.37 -24.64
CA GLU A 200 13.11 26.24 -25.08
C GLU A 200 13.93 24.95 -25.20
N LEU A 201 13.37 23.86 -24.70
CA LEU A 201 13.86 22.49 -24.78
C LEU A 201 12.94 21.72 -25.72
N GLN A 202 13.48 21.29 -26.86
CA GLN A 202 12.72 20.56 -27.87
C GLN A 202 12.72 19.06 -27.56
N ASN A 203 11.66 18.38 -28.01
CA ASN A 203 11.56 16.94 -27.98
C ASN A 203 12.59 16.31 -28.93
N ILE A 204 13.46 15.46 -28.39
CA ILE A 204 14.50 14.73 -29.12
C ILE A 204 14.31 13.20 -29.04
N SER A 205 13.18 12.76 -28.47
CA SER A 205 12.89 11.33 -28.33
C SER A 205 12.53 10.69 -29.67
N LYS A 206 12.74 9.38 -29.75
CA LYS A 206 12.24 8.59 -30.89
C LYS A 206 10.76 8.33 -30.69
N THR A 207 10.00 8.26 -31.78
CA THR A 207 8.54 7.98 -31.75
C THR A 207 8.18 6.69 -31.00
N SER A 208 9.05 5.68 -30.99
CA SER A 208 8.84 4.41 -30.28
C SER A 208 9.16 4.43 -28.78
N SER A 209 9.63 5.56 -28.24
CA SER A 209 10.02 5.65 -26.83
C SER A 209 8.81 5.90 -25.95
N LYS A 210 8.63 5.11 -24.88
CA LYS A 210 7.59 5.35 -23.86
C LYS A 210 7.76 6.72 -23.17
N ASP A 211 9.01 7.14 -22.98
CA ASP A 211 9.34 8.43 -22.39
C ASP A 211 9.76 9.43 -23.46
N LYS A 212 9.15 10.62 -23.41
CA LYS A 212 9.61 11.77 -24.19
C LYS A 212 10.78 12.46 -23.49
N VAL A 213 11.77 12.85 -24.26
CA VAL A 213 13.02 13.45 -23.77
C VAL A 213 13.20 14.81 -24.38
N TYR A 214 13.36 15.84 -23.54
CA TYR A 214 13.51 17.22 -23.96
C TYR A 214 14.89 17.74 -23.59
N ARG A 215 15.56 18.37 -24.56
CA ARG A 215 16.92 18.92 -24.39
C ARG A 215 17.17 20.05 -25.40
N ASN A 216 18.00 21.01 -25.02
CA ASN A 216 18.61 21.96 -25.95
C ASN A 216 20.11 22.13 -25.65
N THR A 217 20.96 21.35 -26.33
CA THR A 217 22.41 21.38 -26.11
C THR A 217 23.02 22.73 -26.46
N LYS A 218 22.56 23.38 -27.55
CA LYS A 218 23.11 24.66 -28.02
C LYS A 218 22.86 25.78 -27.01
N ALA A 219 21.62 25.87 -26.50
CA ALA A 219 21.26 26.86 -25.49
C ALA A 219 21.94 26.58 -24.15
N CYS A 220 21.99 25.32 -23.70
CA CYS A 220 22.63 24.97 -22.43
C CYS A 220 24.15 25.16 -22.43
N SER A 221 24.84 24.98 -23.57
CA SER A 221 26.30 25.20 -23.65
C SER A 221 26.70 26.66 -23.48
N LYS A 222 25.81 27.61 -23.82
CA LYS A 222 26.04 29.05 -23.68
C LYS A 222 25.38 29.65 -22.42
N CYS A 223 24.78 28.81 -21.58
CA CYS A 223 24.01 29.27 -20.42
C CYS A 223 24.93 29.62 -19.24
N LYS A 224 24.77 30.84 -18.69
CA LYS A 224 25.52 31.31 -17.51
C LYS A 224 25.17 30.55 -16.23
N HIS A 225 23.98 29.97 -16.16
CA HIS A 225 23.48 29.24 -14.99
C HIS A 225 23.61 27.71 -15.13
N LYS A 226 24.43 27.24 -16.09
CA LYS A 226 24.59 25.80 -16.36
C LYS A 226 25.01 25.04 -15.10
N ASP A 227 25.99 25.55 -14.36
CA ASP A 227 26.56 24.88 -13.19
C ASP A 227 25.55 24.71 -12.05
N LYS A 228 24.57 25.63 -11.95
CA LYS A 228 23.44 25.56 -11.02
C LYS A 228 22.33 24.63 -11.51
N CYS A 229 22.12 24.53 -12.83
CA CYS A 229 21.02 23.78 -13.43
C CYS A 229 21.32 22.29 -13.62
N THR A 230 22.56 21.92 -13.99
CA THR A 230 22.92 20.55 -14.37
C THR A 230 24.42 20.31 -14.27
N THR A 231 24.80 19.10 -13.84
CA THR A 231 26.20 18.64 -13.87
C THR A 231 26.59 18.05 -15.23
N SER A 232 25.65 17.90 -16.17
CA SER A 232 25.91 17.28 -17.46
C SER A 232 26.55 18.23 -18.46
N LYS A 233 27.61 17.76 -19.13
CA LYS A 233 28.27 18.47 -20.25
C LYS A 233 27.28 18.82 -21.38
N LYS A 234 26.29 17.94 -21.62
CA LYS A 234 25.28 18.06 -22.70
C LYS A 234 24.03 18.87 -22.30
N GLY A 235 24.01 19.49 -21.13
CA GLY A 235 22.89 20.31 -20.66
C GLY A 235 21.83 19.55 -19.86
N ARG A 236 20.77 20.24 -19.46
CA ARG A 236 19.67 19.67 -18.67
C ARG A 236 18.82 18.77 -19.56
N VAL A 237 18.38 17.64 -19.00
CA VAL A 237 17.49 16.69 -19.66
C VAL A 237 16.21 16.62 -18.85
N ILE A 238 15.08 16.86 -19.51
CA ILE A 238 13.77 16.65 -18.90
C ILE A 238 13.16 15.40 -19.54
N LYS A 239 12.76 14.45 -18.70
CA LYS A 239 11.99 13.28 -19.12
C LYS A 239 10.52 13.49 -18.75
N ARG A 240 9.65 13.30 -19.73
CA ARG A 240 8.18 13.29 -19.58
C ARG A 240 7.72 11.85 -19.83
N GLY A 241 7.26 11.20 -18.78
CA GLY A 241 6.68 9.87 -18.87
C GLY A 241 5.22 9.90 -19.35
N PRO A 242 4.58 8.73 -19.50
CA PRO A 242 3.21 8.62 -19.98
C PRO A 242 2.20 9.33 -19.06
N TYR A 243 2.34 9.17 -17.74
CA TYR A 243 1.40 9.71 -16.75
C TYR A 243 1.71 11.15 -16.30
N GLN A 244 2.58 11.89 -17.03
CA GLN A 244 2.96 13.24 -16.60
C GLN A 244 1.78 14.22 -16.62
N GLU A 245 0.84 14.05 -17.54
CA GLU A 245 -0.37 14.89 -17.57
C GLU A 245 -1.24 14.68 -16.32
N THR A 246 -1.45 13.43 -15.92
CA THR A 246 -2.13 13.08 -14.65
C THR A 246 -1.42 13.68 -13.44
N TYR A 247 -0.08 13.62 -13.39
CA TYR A 247 0.68 14.27 -12.33
C TYR A 247 0.49 15.79 -12.31
N ASP A 248 0.56 16.44 -13.47
CA ASP A 248 0.43 17.90 -13.58
C ASP A 248 -0.97 18.36 -13.08
N GLU A 249 -2.01 17.58 -13.36
CA GLU A 249 -3.38 17.82 -12.90
C GLU A 249 -3.57 17.59 -11.39
N VAL A 250 -3.11 16.46 -10.86
CA VAL A 250 -3.18 16.14 -9.42
C VAL A 250 -2.36 17.15 -8.60
N ASP A 251 -1.20 17.57 -9.09
CA ASP A 251 -0.40 18.64 -8.47
C ASP A 251 -1.19 19.94 -8.39
N LYS A 252 -1.86 20.35 -9.48
CA LYS A 252 -2.69 21.55 -9.51
C LYS A 252 -3.84 21.46 -8.50
N ILE A 253 -4.60 20.36 -8.54
CA ILE A 253 -5.71 20.10 -7.60
C ILE A 253 -5.18 20.15 -6.16
N THR A 254 -4.07 19.50 -5.88
CA THR A 254 -3.48 19.45 -4.53
C THR A 254 -3.02 20.84 -4.05
N LEU A 255 -2.47 21.66 -4.95
CA LEU A 255 -2.07 23.03 -4.63
C LEU A 255 -3.27 23.95 -4.32
N GLU A 256 -4.38 23.76 -5.04
CA GLU A 256 -5.63 24.49 -4.83
C GLU A 256 -6.35 24.06 -3.54
N ASN A 257 -6.15 22.82 -3.08
CA ASN A 257 -6.87 22.21 -1.97
C ASN A 257 -5.98 21.94 -0.73
N LYS A 258 -4.96 22.77 -0.48
CA LYS A 258 -4.01 22.60 0.64
C LYS A 258 -4.66 22.53 2.02
N GLU A 259 -5.68 23.36 2.27
CA GLU A 259 -6.37 23.37 3.56
C GLU A 259 -7.14 22.07 3.80
N LEU A 260 -7.79 21.54 2.76
CA LEU A 260 -8.45 20.24 2.82
C LEU A 260 -7.42 19.12 3.05
N TYR A 261 -6.29 19.16 2.34
CA TYR A 261 -5.21 18.18 2.52
C TYR A 261 -4.69 18.12 3.97
N ARG A 262 -4.56 19.26 4.66
CA ARG A 262 -4.12 19.31 6.07
C ARG A 262 -5.03 18.51 7.01
N GLN A 263 -6.32 18.37 6.67
CA GLN A 263 -7.26 17.61 7.49
C GLN A 263 -6.99 16.11 7.49
N ARG A 264 -6.29 15.59 6.46
CA ARG A 264 -5.97 14.16 6.30
C ARG A 264 -5.38 13.55 7.56
N GLN A 265 -4.43 14.23 8.21
CA GLN A 265 -3.76 13.73 9.42
C GLN A 265 -4.77 13.50 10.55
N MET A 266 -5.65 14.47 10.80
CA MET A 266 -6.69 14.37 11.83
C MET A 266 -7.71 13.28 11.53
N ILE A 267 -7.96 12.98 10.25
CA ILE A 267 -8.92 11.96 9.84
C ILE A 267 -8.37 10.55 10.08
N VAL A 268 -7.18 10.23 9.55
CA VAL A 268 -6.66 8.84 9.55
C VAL A 268 -5.86 8.49 10.81
N GLU A 269 -5.17 9.46 11.42
CA GLU A 269 -4.37 9.18 12.63
C GLU A 269 -5.25 8.92 13.85
N HIS A 270 -6.49 9.46 13.87
CA HIS A 270 -7.41 9.29 15.00
C HIS A 270 -7.85 7.82 15.19
N PRO A 271 -8.34 7.09 14.17
CA PRO A 271 -8.59 5.65 14.27
C PRO A 271 -7.35 4.85 14.68
N PHE A 272 -6.21 5.07 14.03
CA PHE A 272 -4.97 4.34 14.36
C PHE A 272 -4.50 4.61 15.80
N GLY A 273 -4.54 5.86 16.25
CA GLY A 273 -4.21 6.24 17.62
C GLY A 273 -5.13 5.57 18.63
N THR A 274 -6.43 5.52 18.35
CA THR A 274 -7.42 4.86 19.22
C THR A 274 -7.16 3.35 19.32
N ILE A 275 -7.02 2.68 18.18
CA ILE A 275 -6.75 1.23 18.12
C ILE A 275 -5.46 0.88 18.87
N LYS A 276 -4.35 1.58 18.58
CA LYS A 276 -3.03 1.24 19.13
C LYS A 276 -2.84 1.70 20.57
N ARG A 277 -3.35 2.87 20.96
CA ARG A 277 -3.06 3.50 22.27
C ARG A 277 -4.19 3.32 23.28
N ALA A 278 -5.45 3.44 22.86
CA ALA A 278 -6.58 3.32 23.76
C ALA A 278 -7.03 1.87 23.94
N LEU A 279 -7.08 1.09 22.86
CA LEU A 279 -7.48 -0.33 22.90
C LEU A 279 -6.29 -1.29 23.10
N GLY A 280 -5.06 -0.83 22.88
CA GLY A 280 -3.84 -1.61 23.10
C GLY A 280 -3.53 -2.63 22.01
N PHE A 281 -4.16 -2.55 20.84
CA PHE A 281 -3.88 -3.45 19.72
C PHE A 281 -2.61 -3.01 18.97
N THR A 282 -1.45 -3.42 19.50
CA THR A 282 -0.12 -3.07 18.95
C THR A 282 0.58 -4.20 18.20
N TYR A 283 0.07 -5.42 18.26
CA TYR A 283 0.60 -6.60 17.55
C TYR A 283 -0.57 -7.49 17.11
N PHE A 284 -0.32 -8.33 16.10
CA PHE A 284 -1.28 -9.30 15.61
C PHE A 284 -1.13 -10.65 16.33
N LEU A 285 -2.26 -11.32 16.53
CA LEU A 285 -2.31 -12.68 17.08
C LEU A 285 -2.31 -13.75 15.99
N THR A 286 -2.70 -13.36 14.79
CA THR A 286 -2.76 -14.23 13.62
C THR A 286 -1.57 -14.04 12.67
N ARG A 287 -1.42 -14.97 11.72
CA ARG A 287 -0.34 -14.97 10.71
C ARG A 287 -0.93 -15.13 9.32
N GLY A 288 -0.23 -14.61 8.32
CA GLY A 288 -0.70 -14.53 6.95
C GLY A 288 -1.71 -13.40 6.73
N ASN A 289 -1.66 -12.80 5.54
CA ASN A 289 -2.43 -11.60 5.21
C ASN A 289 -3.93 -11.77 5.40
N GLU A 290 -4.51 -12.92 5.05
CA GLU A 290 -5.96 -13.14 5.16
C GLU A 290 -6.44 -13.12 6.61
N ASN A 291 -5.70 -13.77 7.51
CA ASN A 291 -6.06 -13.80 8.92
C ASN A 291 -5.82 -12.44 9.57
N VAL A 292 -4.68 -11.80 9.25
CA VAL A 292 -4.34 -10.46 9.76
C VAL A 292 -5.33 -9.42 9.25
N LYS A 293 -5.84 -9.56 8.03
CA LYS A 293 -6.94 -8.74 7.50
C LYS A 293 -8.21 -8.94 8.28
N SER A 294 -8.59 -10.19 8.58
CA SER A 294 -9.77 -10.50 9.38
C SER A 294 -9.66 -9.91 10.79
N GLU A 295 -8.50 -10.04 11.43
CA GLU A 295 -8.18 -9.44 12.73
C GLU A 295 -8.26 -7.90 12.67
N SER A 296 -7.69 -7.28 11.64
CA SER A 296 -7.75 -5.83 11.41
C SER A 296 -9.18 -5.34 11.22
N CYS A 297 -10.00 -6.06 10.44
CA CYS A 297 -11.43 -5.77 10.29
C CYS A 297 -12.15 -5.81 11.64
N MET A 298 -11.85 -6.77 12.52
CA MET A 298 -12.45 -6.84 13.85
C MET A 298 -12.01 -5.68 14.77
N HIS A 299 -10.74 -5.27 14.70
CA HIS A 299 -10.25 -4.08 15.40
C HIS A 299 -11.03 -2.82 14.98
N PHE A 300 -11.13 -2.58 13.67
CA PHE A 300 -11.82 -1.38 13.16
C PHE A 300 -13.34 -1.47 13.28
N PHE A 301 -13.94 -2.66 13.25
CA PHE A 301 -15.35 -2.86 13.59
C PHE A 301 -15.63 -2.45 15.03
N THR A 302 -14.78 -2.85 15.97
CA THR A 302 -14.89 -2.46 17.39
C THR A 302 -14.78 -0.95 17.54
N TYR A 303 -13.80 -0.33 16.87
CA TYR A 303 -13.65 1.13 16.84
C TYR A 303 -14.90 1.83 16.29
N ASN A 304 -15.41 1.37 15.13
CA ASN A 304 -16.60 1.92 14.50
C ASN A 304 -17.83 1.79 15.42
N LEU A 305 -18.02 0.64 16.08
CA LEU A 305 -19.15 0.45 16.99
C LEU A 305 -19.10 1.42 18.17
N ILE A 306 -17.93 1.58 18.80
CA ILE A 306 -17.72 2.57 19.87
C ILE A 306 -18.01 3.98 19.34
N ARG A 307 -17.51 4.32 18.14
CA ARG A 307 -17.69 5.63 17.52
C ARG A 307 -19.16 5.93 17.22
N VAL A 308 -19.89 4.98 16.66
CA VAL A 308 -21.33 5.12 16.39
C VAL A 308 -22.12 5.28 17.68
N ILE A 309 -21.80 4.53 18.73
CA ILE A 309 -22.44 4.69 20.05
C ILE A 309 -22.18 6.09 20.60
N ASN A 310 -20.98 6.65 20.42
CA ASN A 310 -20.67 8.00 20.87
C ASN A 310 -21.37 9.11 20.05
N ILE A 311 -21.63 8.87 18.76
CA ILE A 311 -22.31 9.83 17.88
C ILE A 311 -23.83 9.80 18.08
N LEU A 312 -24.44 8.61 18.08
CA LEU A 312 -25.90 8.45 18.08
C LEU A 312 -26.47 8.15 19.47
N GLY A 313 -25.67 7.57 20.36
CA GLY A 313 -26.13 6.99 21.61
C GLY A 313 -26.59 5.53 21.47
N ALA A 314 -26.38 4.73 22.51
CA ALA A 314 -26.70 3.29 22.49
C ALA A 314 -28.21 3.00 22.26
N LYS A 315 -29.09 3.85 22.81
CA LYS A 315 -30.54 3.70 22.65
C LYS A 315 -30.96 3.86 21.19
N GLU A 316 -30.44 4.89 20.53
CA GLU A 316 -30.79 5.18 19.14
C GLU A 316 -30.23 4.14 18.18
N LEU A 317 -28.96 3.73 18.38
CA LEU A 317 -28.37 2.63 17.63
C LEU A 317 -29.21 1.35 17.74
N THR A 318 -29.63 0.99 18.95
CA THR A 318 -30.47 -0.19 19.18
C THR A 318 -31.82 -0.06 18.47
N ARG A 319 -32.44 1.12 18.48
CA ARG A 319 -33.69 1.40 17.77
C ARG A 319 -33.52 1.19 16.26
N ILE A 320 -32.47 1.74 15.66
CA ILE A 320 -32.17 1.61 14.23
C ILE A 320 -31.91 0.14 13.85
N LEU A 321 -31.11 -0.57 14.64
CA LEU A 321 -30.80 -1.98 14.38
C LEU A 321 -32.06 -2.87 14.45
N LYS A 322 -32.92 -2.65 15.45
CA LYS A 322 -34.20 -3.35 15.57
C LYS A 322 -35.13 -3.08 14.38
N ALA A 323 -35.20 -1.82 13.94
CA ALA A 323 -36.01 -1.44 12.79
C ALA A 323 -35.51 -2.10 11.48
N LYS A 324 -34.18 -2.12 11.26
CA LYS A 324 -33.58 -2.80 10.11
C LYS A 324 -33.78 -4.33 10.16
N GLN A 325 -33.68 -4.94 11.34
CA GLN A 325 -33.98 -6.37 11.53
C GLN A 325 -35.43 -6.70 11.14
N GLN A 326 -36.39 -5.88 11.58
CA GLN A 326 -37.80 -6.04 11.23
C GLN A 326 -38.04 -5.87 9.72
N ALA A 327 -37.41 -4.87 9.09
CA ALA A 327 -37.50 -4.66 7.64
C ALA A 327 -36.94 -5.87 6.86
N PHE A 328 -35.79 -6.41 7.28
CA PHE A 328 -35.20 -7.61 6.68
C PHE A 328 -36.13 -8.82 6.79
N PHE A 329 -36.70 -9.06 7.98
CA PHE A 329 -37.67 -10.14 8.19
C PHE A 329 -38.93 -9.96 7.35
N ASN A 330 -39.45 -8.74 7.22
CA ASN A 330 -40.64 -8.45 6.43
C ASN A 330 -40.41 -8.67 4.92
N VAL A 331 -39.26 -8.27 4.38
CA VAL A 331 -38.88 -8.55 2.99
C VAL A 331 -38.73 -10.06 2.76
N PHE A 332 -38.12 -10.78 3.70
CA PHE A 332 -37.97 -12.23 3.61
C PHE A 332 -39.31 -12.99 3.69
N LEU A 333 -40.29 -12.45 4.43
CA LEU A 333 -41.66 -12.99 4.51
C LEU A 333 -42.52 -12.64 3.27
N LEU A 334 -42.21 -11.56 2.57
CA LEU A 334 -42.90 -11.11 1.34
C LEU A 334 -42.40 -11.78 0.06
N LEU A 335 -41.22 -12.43 0.09
CA LEU A 335 -40.84 -13.35 -0.97
C LEU A 335 -41.84 -14.52 -0.99
N PRO A 336 -42.50 -14.82 -2.14
CA PRO A 336 -43.40 -15.95 -2.21
C PRO A 336 -42.66 -17.19 -1.72
N LYS A 337 -43.34 -18.01 -0.91
CA LYS A 337 -42.88 -19.36 -0.53
C LYS A 337 -42.74 -20.24 -1.78
N ILE A 338 -41.76 -19.96 -2.63
CA ILE A 338 -41.17 -20.95 -3.51
C ILE A 338 -40.57 -21.95 -2.54
N LYS A 339 -41.08 -23.19 -2.55
CA LYS A 339 -40.60 -24.30 -1.72
C LYS A 339 -39.09 -24.49 -1.91
N TYR A 340 -38.30 -23.71 -1.20
CA TYR A 340 -36.87 -23.94 -1.05
C TYR A 340 -36.69 -24.71 0.24
N ASN A 341 -36.35 -25.98 0.06
CA ASN A 341 -36.07 -26.93 1.11
C ASN A 341 -35.01 -26.31 2.05
N SER A 342 -35.42 -26.05 3.29
CA SER A 342 -34.72 -25.25 4.31
C SER A 342 -33.35 -25.80 4.74
N HIS A 343 -32.94 -26.97 4.23
CA HIS A 343 -31.62 -27.54 4.43
C HIS A 343 -30.57 -27.18 3.36
N LYS A 344 -30.95 -26.54 2.24
CA LYS A 344 -29.96 -26.19 1.18
C LYS A 344 -29.42 -24.76 1.24
N LEU A 345 -30.13 -23.80 1.85
CA LEU A 345 -29.65 -22.40 1.88
C LEU A 345 -28.53 -22.17 2.91
N LEU A 346 -28.61 -22.84 4.07
CA LEU A 346 -27.51 -22.85 5.06
C LEU A 346 -26.25 -23.56 4.53
N LEU A 347 -26.38 -24.40 3.51
CA LEU A 347 -25.28 -25.12 2.87
C LEU A 347 -24.70 -24.38 1.65
N ILE A 348 -25.40 -23.40 1.07
CA ILE A 348 -24.90 -22.61 -0.07
C ILE A 348 -24.10 -21.39 0.40
N MET A 349 -24.39 -20.82 1.57
CA MET A 349 -23.54 -19.76 2.16
C MET A 349 -22.30 -20.29 2.88
N ASN A 350 -22.24 -21.60 3.20
CA ASN A 350 -21.11 -22.21 3.91
C ASN A 350 -20.15 -23.02 3.02
N LYS A 351 -20.45 -23.21 1.72
CA LYS A 351 -19.60 -23.98 0.79
C LYS A 351 -18.64 -23.16 -0.07
N LYS A 352 -18.73 -21.82 -0.07
CA LYS A 352 -17.72 -20.96 -0.72
C LYS A 352 -16.56 -20.57 0.22
N ALA A 353 -16.64 -20.91 1.51
CA ALA A 353 -15.60 -20.59 2.49
C ALA A 353 -14.57 -21.72 2.74
N TRP A 354 -14.76 -22.92 2.17
CA TRP A 354 -13.89 -24.09 2.39
C TRP A 354 -13.70 -24.93 1.10
N LYS A 355 -13.20 -24.29 0.05
CA LYS A 355 -12.53 -24.97 -1.07
C LYS A 355 -11.39 -24.09 -1.58
N ALA A 356 -10.28 -24.11 -0.85
CA ALA A 356 -8.95 -24.02 -1.43
C ALA A 356 -8.36 -25.42 -1.27
N ASP A 357 -8.21 -26.10 -2.41
CA ASP A 357 -7.21 -27.17 -2.56
C ASP A 357 -5.86 -26.51 -2.82
#